data_AF-A0A1V5CN03-F1
#
_entry.id   AF-A0A1V5CN03-F1
#
_cell.length_a   1.000
_cell.length_b   1.000
_cell.length_c   1.000
_cell.angle_alpha   90.00
_cell.angle_beta   90.00
_cell.angle_gamma   90.00
#
_symmetry.space_group_name_H-M   'P 1'
#
loop_
_entity.id
_entity.type
_entity.pdbx_description
1 polymer ?
#
loop_
_entity_poly.entity_id
_entity_poly.type
_entity_poly.pdbx_seq_one_letter_code
_entity_poly.pdbx_strand_id
1 'polypeptide(L)'
;MNMMNYSVQEGTETADVTFRGELTIRSAGEIREILRNALDGRRTVKVHLEDIDILDLPCIQIFCAAQKTAFATNKQLILDAALPETVTRVLEQAGFYCLKTCGHSGNNACPMTRRTDG
;
A
#
# COMPACT_ATOMS: atom_id res chain seq x y z
N MET A 1 -18.05 -14.63 -1.76
CA MET A 1 -17.04 -14.15 -0.81
C MET A 1 -15.71 -14.47 -1.43
N ASN A 2 -14.95 -13.44 -1.80
CA ASN A 2 -13.75 -13.56 -2.62
C ASN A 2 -12.53 -13.31 -1.72
N MET A 3 -11.94 -14.39 -1.20
CA MET A 3 -10.84 -14.29 -0.24
C MET A 3 -9.62 -13.60 -0.85
N MET A 4 -8.84 -12.88 -0.02
CA MET A 4 -7.58 -12.25 -0.46
C MET A 4 -6.71 -13.27 -1.21
N ASN A 5 -6.26 -12.88 -2.39
CA ASN A 5 -5.25 -13.59 -3.16
C ASN A 5 -4.08 -12.65 -3.46
N TYR A 6 -2.87 -13.20 -3.60
CA TYR A 6 -1.69 -12.41 -3.91
C TYR A 6 -0.71 -13.13 -4.83
N SER A 7 0.15 -12.37 -5.49
CA SER A 7 1.29 -12.90 -6.24
C SER A 7 2.49 -11.99 -6.04
N VAL A 8 3.68 -12.59 -5.96
CA VAL A 8 4.95 -11.86 -5.88
C VAL A 8 5.78 -12.21 -7.10
N GLN A 9 6.20 -11.19 -7.85
CA GLN A 9 7.16 -11.31 -8.94
C GLN A 9 8.47 -10.67 -8.48
N GLU A 10 9.50 -11.48 -8.37
CA GLU A 10 10.80 -11.02 -7.90
C GLU A 10 11.71 -10.64 -9.08
N GLY A 11 12.17 -9.40 -9.10
CA GLY A 11 13.27 -8.93 -9.94
C GLY A 11 14.61 -8.94 -9.18
N THR A 12 15.66 -8.41 -9.80
CA THR A 12 16.99 -8.29 -9.17
C THR A 12 17.05 -7.19 -8.11
N GLU A 13 16.47 -6.02 -8.39
CA GLU A 13 16.40 -4.87 -7.46
C GLU A 13 14.98 -4.55 -6.98
N THR A 14 13.98 -5.05 -7.71
CA THR A 14 12.56 -4.78 -7.50
C THR A 14 11.81 -6.05 -7.09
N ALA A 15 10.73 -5.90 -6.33
CA ALA A 15 9.69 -6.92 -6.20
C ALA A 15 8.32 -6.28 -6.51
N ASP A 16 7.53 -6.95 -7.32
CA ASP A 16 6.19 -6.54 -7.70
C ASP A 16 5.20 -7.45 -6.97
N VAL A 17 4.43 -6.87 -6.04
CA VAL A 17 3.46 -7.55 -5.18
C VAL A 17 2.07 -7.15 -5.62
N THR A 18 1.29 -8.10 -6.10
CA THR A 18 -0.10 -7.87 -6.51
C THR A 18 -1.04 -8.45 -5.47
N PHE A 19 -2.02 -7.66 -5.04
CA PHE A 19 -3.12 -8.09 -4.19
C PHE A 19 -4.44 -8.06 -4.96
N ARG A 20 -5.30 -9.06 -4.71
CA ARG A 20 -6.62 -9.23 -5.35
C ARG A 20 -7.68 -9.67 -4.33
N GLY A 21 -8.95 -9.37 -4.61
CA GLY A 21 -10.09 -9.77 -3.78
C GLY A 21 -10.31 -8.89 -2.55
N GLU A 22 -10.64 -9.51 -1.41
CA GLU A 22 -11.03 -8.80 -0.18
C GLU A 22 -9.84 -8.54 0.77
N LEU A 23 -9.37 -7.29 0.83
CA LEU A 23 -8.34 -6.81 1.76
C LEU A 23 -8.98 -6.28 3.05
N THR A 24 -9.30 -7.19 3.97
CA THR A 24 -9.97 -6.86 5.24
C THR A 24 -9.04 -6.98 6.45
N ILE A 25 -9.52 -6.56 7.62
CA ILE A 25 -8.81 -6.77 8.90
C ILE A 25 -8.37 -8.23 9.12
N ARG A 26 -9.09 -9.21 8.56
CA ARG A 26 -8.73 -10.64 8.65
C ARG A 26 -7.43 -10.95 7.93
N SER A 27 -7.19 -10.29 6.79
CA SER A 27 -6.00 -10.49 5.96
C SER A 27 -4.85 -9.53 6.33
N ALA A 28 -5.09 -8.59 7.26
CA ALA A 28 -4.12 -7.58 7.69
C ALA A 28 -2.77 -8.17 8.16
N GLY A 29 -2.80 -9.26 8.93
CA GLY A 29 -1.58 -9.95 9.36
C GLY A 29 -0.76 -10.49 8.19
N GLU A 30 -1.44 -11.10 7.22
CA GLU A 30 -0.84 -11.69 6.03
C GLU A 30 -0.24 -10.61 5.11
N ILE A 31 -0.98 -9.52 4.85
CA ILE A 31 -0.50 -8.37 4.07
C ILE A 31 0.80 -7.81 4.67
N ARG A 32 0.83 -7.65 6.00
CA ARG A 32 2.02 -7.15 6.71
C ARG A 32 3.22 -8.07 6.50
N GLU A 33 3.02 -9.38 6.59
CA GLU A 33 4.10 -10.36 6.42
C GLU A 33 4.64 -10.36 4.98
N ILE A 34 3.74 -10.35 3.99
CA ILE A 34 4.11 -10.29 2.57
C ILE A 34 4.94 -9.04 2.28
N LEU A 35 4.50 -7.86 2.73
CA LEU A 35 5.22 -6.60 2.51
C LEU A 35 6.57 -6.59 3.23
N ARG A 36 6.64 -7.15 4.44
CA ARG A 36 7.91 -7.26 5.19
C ARG A 36 8.91 -8.14 4.44
N ASN A 37 8.49 -9.31 3.97
CA ASN A 37 9.35 -10.24 3.24
C ASN A 37 9.85 -9.62 1.92
N ALA A 38 8.96 -8.96 1.18
CA ALA A 38 9.34 -8.24 -0.04
C ALA A 38 10.37 -7.13 0.23
N LEU A 39 10.17 -6.36 1.31
CA LEU A 39 11.09 -5.29 1.72
C LEU A 39 12.41 -5.81 2.28
N ASP A 40 12.46 -6.99 2.88
CA ASP A 40 13.72 -7.60 3.32
C ASP A 40 14.60 -7.93 2.10
N GLY A 41 14.01 -8.59 1.10
CA GLY A 41 14.72 -9.09 -0.06
C GLY A 41 15.08 -8.06 -1.13
N ARG A 42 14.39 -6.91 -1.23
CA ARG A 42 14.55 -5.96 -2.36
C ARG A 42 14.72 -4.51 -1.92
N ARG A 43 15.28 -3.68 -2.81
CA ARG A 43 15.47 -2.24 -2.58
C ARG A 43 14.21 -1.45 -2.88
N THR A 44 13.45 -1.91 -3.86
CA THR A 44 12.19 -1.29 -4.27
C THR A 44 11.09 -2.35 -4.31
N VAL A 45 9.96 -2.07 -3.67
CA VAL A 45 8.75 -2.90 -3.73
C VAL A 45 7.64 -2.11 -4.37
N LYS A 46 7.06 -2.64 -5.44
CA LYS A 46 5.87 -2.09 -6.09
C LYS A 46 4.66 -2.91 -5.67
N VAL A 47 3.60 -2.23 -5.27
CA VAL A 47 2.36 -2.84 -4.79
C VAL A 47 1.25 -2.51 -5.79
N HIS A 48 0.65 -3.54 -6.37
CA HIS A 48 -0.48 -3.43 -7.29
C HIS A 48 -1.75 -3.91 -6.59
N LEU A 49 -2.82 -3.13 -6.73
CA LEU A 49 -4.14 -3.47 -6.22
C LEU A 49 -5.04 -3.73 -7.43
N GLU A 50 -5.28 -5.00 -7.74
CA GLU A 50 -6.08 -5.42 -8.89
C GLU A 50 -7.34 -6.13 -8.41
N ASP A 51 -8.48 -5.93 -9.07
CA ASP A 51 -9.74 -6.63 -8.74
C ASP A 51 -10.07 -6.62 -7.22
N ILE A 52 -9.96 -5.45 -6.58
CA ILE A 52 -10.25 -5.28 -5.15
C ILE A 52 -11.75 -5.10 -4.94
N ASP A 53 -12.38 -6.07 -4.28
CA ASP A 53 -13.80 -6.04 -3.92
C ASP A 53 -14.05 -5.22 -2.65
N ILE A 54 -13.20 -5.41 -1.63
CA ILE A 54 -13.32 -4.78 -0.32
C ILE A 54 -11.93 -4.36 0.16
N LEU A 55 -11.83 -3.16 0.73
CA LEU A 55 -10.63 -2.67 1.40
C LEU A 55 -11.01 -2.04 2.74
N ASP A 56 -10.50 -2.58 3.84
CA ASP A 56 -10.68 -1.96 5.16
C ASP A 56 -9.55 -0.96 5.48
N LEU A 57 -9.88 0.00 6.34
CA LEU A 57 -8.95 1.00 6.87
C LEU A 57 -7.66 0.41 7.49
N PRO A 58 -7.68 -0.69 8.26
CA PRO A 58 -6.46 -1.28 8.83
C PRO A 58 -5.47 -1.74 7.74
N CYS A 59 -5.96 -2.24 6.60
CA CYS A 59 -5.12 -2.63 5.46
C CYS A 59 -4.42 -1.40 4.86
N ILE A 60 -5.14 -0.29 4.74
CA ILE A 60 -4.58 1.00 4.31
C ILE A 60 -3.45 1.44 5.27
N GLN A 61 -3.67 1.33 6.59
CA GLN A 61 -2.65 1.65 7.59
C GLN A 61 -1.39 0.78 7.47
N ILE A 62 -1.55 -0.50 7.13
CA ILE A 62 -0.41 -1.40 6.88
C ILE A 62 0.43 -0.92 5.70
N PHE A 63 -0.18 -0.53 4.58
CA PHE A 63 0.57 0.00 3.43
C PHE A 63 1.40 1.24 3.81
N CYS A 64 0.86 2.13 4.64
CA CYS A 64 1.64 3.26 5.14
C CYS A 64 2.74 2.88 6.12
N ALA A 65 2.47 1.95 7.05
CA ALA A 65 3.49 1.48 7.97
C ALA A 65 4.66 0.85 7.20
N ALA A 66 4.35 0.07 6.16
CA ALA A 66 5.33 -0.50 5.25
C ALA A 66 6.11 0.57 4.48
N GLN A 67 5.44 1.60 3.95
CA GLN A 67 6.11 2.72 3.28
C GLN A 67 7.05 3.49 4.22
N LYS A 68 6.61 3.79 5.44
CA LYS A 68 7.45 4.43 6.47
C LYS A 68 8.66 3.58 6.81
N THR A 69 8.47 2.26 6.92
CA THR A 69 9.55 1.30 7.20
C THR A 69 10.54 1.25 6.04
N ALA A 70 10.06 1.22 4.79
CA ALA A 70 10.91 1.29 3.61
C ALA A 70 11.76 2.57 3.62
N PHE A 71 11.14 3.72 3.86
CA PHE A 71 11.85 4.99 3.94
C PHE A 71 12.92 5.00 5.04
N ALA A 72 12.58 4.56 6.25
CA ALA A 72 13.51 4.48 7.38
C ALA A 72 14.71 3.54 7.12
N THR A 73 14.56 2.60 6.18
CA THR A 73 15.58 1.62 5.80
C THR A 73 16.25 1.94 4.44
N ASN A 74 16.08 3.17 3.92
CA ASN A 74 16.60 3.59 2.60
C ASN A 74 16.12 2.73 1.43
N LYS A 75 14.94 2.12 1.57
CA LYS A 75 14.22 1.35 0.54
C LYS A 75 13.02 2.16 0.03
N GLN A 76 12.41 1.70 -1.04
CA GLN A 76 11.22 2.32 -1.62
C GLN A 76 10.05 1.35 -1.62
N LEU A 77 8.88 1.83 -1.21
CA LEU A 77 7.60 1.15 -1.43
C LEU A 77 6.70 2.07 -2.25
N ILE A 78 6.29 1.59 -3.40
CA ILE A 78 5.48 2.31 -4.38
C ILE A 78 4.14 1.60 -4.45
N LEU A 79 3.05 2.31 -4.17
CA LEU A 79 1.71 1.83 -4.46
C LEU A 79 1.34 2.29 -5.87
N ASP A 80 0.78 1.40 -6.68
CA ASP A 80 0.37 1.73 -8.05
C ASP A 80 -0.59 2.94 -8.08
N ALA A 81 -0.40 3.82 -9.06
CA ALA A 81 -1.18 5.04 -9.19
C ALA A 81 -2.61 4.77 -9.69
N ALA A 82 -2.84 3.63 -10.35
CA ALA A 82 -4.15 3.21 -10.83
C ALA A 82 -4.88 2.40 -9.75
N LEU A 83 -5.36 3.10 -8.71
CA LEU A 83 -6.20 2.48 -7.69
C LEU A 83 -7.61 2.23 -8.25
N PRO A 84 -8.22 1.06 -8.00
CA PRO A 84 -9.61 0.82 -8.33
C PRO A 84 -10.53 1.89 -7.72
N GLU A 85 -11.66 2.18 -8.37
CA GLU A 85 -12.60 3.20 -7.88
C GLU A 85 -13.08 2.89 -6.45
N THR A 86 -13.32 1.62 -6.14
CA THR A 86 -13.67 1.13 -4.80
C THR A 86 -12.64 1.57 -3.76
N VAL A 87 -11.36 1.40 -4.07
CA VAL A 87 -10.24 1.78 -3.18
C VAL A 87 -10.16 3.29 -3.03
N THR A 88 -10.30 4.02 -4.13
CA THR A 88 -10.28 5.50 -4.13
C THR A 88 -11.40 6.06 -3.24
N ARG A 89 -12.63 5.54 -3.36
CA ARG A 89 -13.78 5.98 -2.57
C ARG A 89 -13.61 5.69 -1.07
N VAL A 90 -13.10 4.52 -0.71
CA VAL A 90 -12.83 4.19 0.71
C VAL A 90 -11.79 5.12 1.30
N LEU A 91 -10.73 5.42 0.55
CA LEU A 91 -9.69 6.37 0.97
C LEU A 91 -10.27 7.76 1.18
N GLU A 92 -11.06 8.27 0.24
CA GLU A 92 -11.72 9.58 0.35
C GLU A 92 -12.68 9.65 1.56
N GLN A 93 -13.52 8.62 1.75
CA GLN A 93 -14.46 8.53 2.88
C GLN A 93 -13.74 8.48 4.22
N ALA A 94 -12.59 7.80 4.29
CA ALA A 94 -11.76 7.76 5.47
C ALA A 94 -10.89 9.02 5.67
N GLY A 95 -11.02 10.02 4.77
CA GLY A 95 -10.34 11.31 4.87
C GLY A 95 -8.90 11.30 4.35
N PHE A 96 -8.51 10.30 3.56
CA PHE A 96 -7.23 10.23 2.88
C PHE A 96 -7.34 10.77 1.45
N TYR A 97 -6.47 11.73 1.09
CA TYR A 97 -6.34 12.18 -0.29
C TYR A 97 -5.20 11.40 -0.98
N CYS A 98 -5.53 10.72 -2.08
CA CYS A 98 -4.71 9.74 -2.79
C CYS A 98 -3.33 10.23 -3.24
N LEU A 99 -2.26 9.59 -2.74
CA LEU A 99 -1.40 8.59 -3.42
C LEU A 99 -0.96 8.78 -4.89
N LYS A 100 -1.18 9.93 -5.55
CA LYS A 100 -0.91 10.04 -6.99
C LYS A 100 0.57 10.09 -7.39
N THR A 101 1.45 10.53 -6.51
CA THR A 101 2.91 10.48 -6.72
C THR A 101 3.58 10.82 -5.40
N CYS A 102 4.32 9.88 -4.82
CA CYS A 102 5.32 10.23 -3.79
C CYS A 102 6.53 10.86 -4.48
N GLY A 103 6.36 12.05 -5.06
CA GLY A 103 7.44 12.89 -5.55
C GLY A 103 7.93 13.78 -4.41
N HIS A 104 9.01 13.39 -3.75
CA HIS A 104 9.65 14.23 -2.73
C HIS A 104 10.23 15.48 -3.40
N SER A 105 9.67 16.65 -3.08
CA SER A 105 10.44 17.89 -3.06
C SER A 105 10.13 18.59 -1.75
N GLY A 106 11.00 18.35 -0.75
CA GLY A 106 11.10 19.09 0.50
C GLY A 106 9.85 19.17 1.41
N ASN A 107 9.97 18.58 2.60
CA ASN A 107 9.16 18.84 3.82
C ASN A 107 7.99 17.86 4.09
N ASN A 108 8.23 16.92 5.01
CA ASN A 108 7.30 16.33 5.98
C ASN A 108 5.87 15.91 5.58
N ALA A 109 5.64 15.22 4.45
CA ALA A 109 4.32 14.62 4.19
C ALA A 109 4.41 13.15 3.80
N CYS A 110 4.21 12.26 4.78
CA CYS A 110 3.62 10.95 4.50
C CYS A 110 2.22 11.21 3.90
N PRO A 111 1.82 10.55 2.80
CA PRO A 111 0.55 10.79 2.12
C PRO A 111 -0.71 10.38 2.92
N MET A 112 -0.54 9.93 4.17
CA MET A 112 -1.62 9.71 5.13
C MET A 112 -1.56 10.69 6.30
N THR A 113 -1.34 11.97 5.99
CA THR A 113 -1.73 13.05 6.89
C THR A 113 -3.25 13.15 6.86
N ARG A 114 -3.88 12.87 8.02
CA ARG A 114 -5.30 13.16 8.28
C ARG A 114 -5.61 14.60 7.87
N ARG A 115 -6.76 14.86 7.24
CA ARG A 115 -7.25 16.23 7.00
C ARG A 115 -7.06 17.09 8.26
N THR A 116 -6.30 18.17 8.16
CA THR A 116 -6.18 19.21 9.20
C THR A 116 -6.98 20.46 8.86
N ASP A 117 -7.79 20.43 7.81
CA ASP A 117 -8.69 21.55 7.48
C ASP A 117 -9.96 21.42 8.32
N GLY A 118 -10.14 22.41 9.20
CA GLY A 118 -11.34 22.66 9.99
C GLY A 118 -11.97 23.97 9.56
#